data_AF-A0A6G1SZX1-F1
#
_entry.id   AF-A0A6G1SZX1-F1
#
_cell.length_a   1.000
_cell.length_b   1.000
_cell.length_c   1.000
_cell.angle_alpha   90.00
_cell.angle_beta   90.00
_cell.angle_gamma   90.00
#
_symmetry.space_group_name_H-M   'P 1'
#
loop_
_entity.id
_entity.type
_entity.pdbx_description
1 polymer ?
#
loop_
_entity_poly.entity_id
_entity_poly.type
_entity_poly.pdbx_seq_one_letter_code
_entity_poly.pdbx_strand_id
1 'polypeptide(L)'
;MPFGEFLEDFPSVLFVLTHVAMVGIGVWAIVRTWARSPAISKALWLYLASQPVFFAFWAELITLKMAAVTEQALIILMVVWLVLGTGRAEPHGA
;
A
#
# COMPACT_ATOMS: atom_id res chain seq x y z
N MET A 1 14.99 -16.28 -18.73
CA MET A 1 15.50 -15.82 -17.43
C MET A 1 14.72 -16.54 -16.35
N PRO A 2 15.37 -17.12 -15.33
CA PRO A 2 14.67 -17.57 -14.12
C PRO A 2 13.80 -16.43 -13.59
N PHE A 3 12.57 -16.74 -13.17
CA PHE A 3 11.56 -15.72 -12.81
C PHE A 3 11.97 -14.82 -11.63
N GLY A 4 13.01 -15.20 -10.87
CA GLY A 4 13.56 -14.40 -9.76
C GLY A 4 14.52 -13.29 -10.19
N GLU A 5 15.24 -13.45 -11.29
CA GLU A 5 16.30 -12.49 -11.69
C GLU A 5 15.73 -11.21 -12.31
N PHE A 6 14.49 -11.25 -12.84
CA PHE A 6 13.87 -10.09 -13.47
C PHE A 6 13.74 -8.85 -12.56
N LEU A 7 13.45 -9.08 -11.27
CA LEU A 7 13.36 -8.00 -10.29
C LEU A 7 14.73 -7.53 -9.79
N GLU A 8 15.75 -8.39 -9.87
CA GLU A 8 17.12 -8.05 -9.49
C GLU A 8 17.82 -7.22 -10.59
N ASP A 9 17.47 -7.47 -11.86
CA ASP A 9 17.98 -6.73 -13.02
C ASP A 9 17.29 -5.38 -13.26
N PHE A 10 16.20 -5.11 -12.54
CA PHE A 10 15.46 -3.87 -12.71
C PHE A 10 16.23 -2.69 -12.11
N PRO A 11 16.30 -1.52 -12.79
CA PRO A 11 17.02 -0.37 -12.25
C PRO A 11 16.46 0.04 -10.88
N SER A 12 17.27 -0.16 -9.82
CA SER A 12 16.88 0.12 -8.43
C SER A 12 16.36 1.56 -8.25
N VAL A 13 16.92 2.50 -9.00
CA VAL A 13 16.48 3.91 -9.06
C VAL A 13 15.02 4.03 -9.50
N LEU A 14 14.60 3.33 -10.54
CA LEU A 14 13.20 3.37 -10.99
C LEU A 14 12.26 2.81 -9.93
N PHE A 15 12.69 1.76 -9.23
CA PHE A 15 11.89 1.16 -8.17
C PHE A 15 11.71 2.11 -6.98
N VAL A 16 12.79 2.76 -6.53
CA VAL A 16 12.76 3.78 -5.47
C VAL A 16 11.88 4.96 -5.87
N LEU A 17 12.03 5.49 -7.10
CA LEU A 17 11.21 6.58 -7.60
C LEU A 17 9.72 6.20 -7.66
N THR A 18 9.42 4.97 -8.04
CA THR A 18 8.05 4.46 -8.05
C THR A 18 7.46 4.47 -6.64
N HIS A 19 8.21 4.04 -5.62
CA HIS A 19 7.75 4.05 -4.23
C HIS A 19 7.55 5.47 -3.70
N VAL A 20 8.46 6.40 -4.04
CA VAL A 20 8.29 7.83 -3.71
C VAL A 20 7.02 8.39 -4.35
N ALA A 21 6.74 8.05 -5.61
CA ALA A 21 5.51 8.47 -6.29
C ALA A 21 4.26 7.86 -5.63
N MET A 22 4.31 6.58 -5.25
CA MET A 22 3.23 5.89 -4.52
C MET A 22 2.95 6.53 -3.16
N VAL A 23 3.99 6.92 -2.41
CA VAL A 23 3.85 7.71 -1.17
C VAL A 23 3.12 9.03 -1.45
N GLY A 24 3.54 9.76 -2.49
CA GLY A 24 2.91 11.02 -2.87
C GLY A 24 1.43 10.87 -3.22
N ILE A 25 1.09 9.86 -4.03
CA ILE A 25 -0.30 9.54 -4.41
C ILE A 25 -1.12 9.12 -3.18
N GLY A 26 -0.55 8.29 -2.29
CA GLY A 26 -1.22 7.85 -1.06
C GLY A 26 -1.55 9.02 -0.13
N VAL A 27 -0.58 9.92 0.12
CA VAL A 27 -0.80 11.14 0.91
C VAL A 27 -1.86 12.03 0.27
N TRP A 28 -1.77 12.27 -1.04
CA TRP A 28 -2.76 13.06 -1.78
C TRP A 28 -4.17 12.48 -1.65
N ALA A 29 -4.31 11.16 -1.82
CA ALA A 29 -5.58 10.46 -1.73
C ALA A 29 -6.17 10.57 -0.31
N ILE A 30 -5.38 10.31 0.73
CA ILE A 30 -5.79 10.45 2.14
C ILE A 30 -6.30 11.86 2.42
N VAL A 31 -5.54 12.89 2.05
CA VAL A 31 -5.93 14.29 2.26
C VAL A 31 -7.24 14.60 1.54
N ARG A 32 -7.44 14.08 0.33
CA ARG A 32 -8.64 14.33 -0.47
C ARG A 32 -9.88 13.64 0.09
N THR A 33 -9.73 12.47 0.71
CA THR A 33 -10.84 11.68 1.23
C THR A 33 -11.11 11.90 2.72
N TRP A 34 -10.16 12.47 3.47
CA TRP A 34 -10.18 12.54 4.95
C TRP A 34 -11.52 12.97 5.53
N ALA A 35 -12.06 14.09 5.04
CA ALA A 35 -13.32 14.66 5.52
C ALA A 35 -14.58 14.01 4.91
N ARG A 36 -14.46 13.37 3.74
CA ARG A 36 -15.61 12.87 2.96
C ARG A 36 -15.90 11.41 3.18
N SER A 37 -14.86 10.63 3.46
CA SER A 37 -14.97 9.21 3.75
C SER A 37 -13.86 8.79 4.72
N PRO A 38 -14.13 8.91 6.03
CA PRO A 38 -13.17 8.50 7.06
C PRO A 38 -12.79 7.02 6.96
N ALA A 39 -13.72 6.16 6.53
CA ALA A 39 -13.47 4.73 6.34
C ALA A 39 -12.45 4.47 5.22
N ILE A 40 -12.62 5.10 4.05
CA ILE A 40 -11.68 5.00 2.93
C ILE A 40 -10.32 5.59 3.34
N SER A 41 -10.32 6.73 4.02
CA SER A 41 -9.08 7.41 4.43
C SER A 41 -8.25 6.56 5.40
N LYS A 42 -8.91 5.87 6.34
CA LYS A 42 -8.24 4.90 7.24
C LYS A 42 -7.67 3.71 6.47
N ALA A 43 -8.37 3.20 5.47
CA ALA A 43 -7.86 2.12 4.63
C ALA A 43 -6.62 2.56 3.82
N LEU A 44 -6.64 3.78 3.26
CA LEU A 44 -5.51 4.32 2.50
C LEU A 44 -4.23 4.49 3.34
N TRP A 45 -4.35 4.64 4.67
CA TRP A 45 -3.17 4.61 5.55
C TRP A 45 -2.44 3.27 5.53
N LEU A 46 -3.13 2.15 5.31
CA LEU A 46 -2.49 0.83 5.19
C LEU A 46 -1.67 0.72 3.90
N TYR A 47 -2.16 1.31 2.80
CA TYR A 47 -1.38 1.44 1.57
C TYR A 47 -0.16 2.35 1.75
N LEU A 48 -0.32 3.49 2.42
CA LEU A 48 0.80 4.40 2.67
C LEU A 48 1.85 3.76 3.58
N ALA A 49 1.42 2.97 4.58
CA ALA A 49 2.29 2.24 5.49
C ALA A 49 3.05 1.07 4.83
N SER A 50 2.59 0.55 3.68
CA SER A 50 3.33 -0.48 2.95
C SER A 50 4.54 0.04 2.19
N GLN A 51 4.58 1.34 1.86
CA GLN A 51 5.68 1.92 1.08
C GLN A 51 7.03 1.96 1.86
N PRO A 52 7.06 2.33 3.16
CA PRO A 52 8.27 2.23 3.98
C PRO A 52 8.87 0.83 4.11
N VAL A 53 8.03 -0.22 4.02
CA VAL A 53 8.49 -1.61 4.10
C VAL A 53 9.45 -1.90 2.95
N PHE A 54 9.14 -1.39 1.76
CA PHE A 54 10.02 -1.48 0.63
C PHE A 54 11.33 -0.73 0.89
N PHE A 55 11.32 0.52 1.35
CA PHE A 55 12.56 1.22 1.71
C PHE A 55 13.45 0.45 2.70
N ALA A 56 12.85 -0.31 3.63
CA ALA A 56 13.60 -1.18 4.55
C ALA A 56 14.34 -2.33 3.82
N PHE A 57 13.81 -2.85 2.71
CA PHE A 57 14.51 -3.82 1.87
C PHE A 57 15.73 -3.20 1.16
N TRP A 58 15.63 -1.99 0.59
CA TRP A 58 16.79 -1.29 0.01
C TRP A 58 17.84 -0.90 1.05
N ALA A 59 17.40 -0.64 2.29
CA ALA A 59 18.31 -0.43 3.42
C ALA A 59 18.89 -1.74 3.98
N GLU A 60 18.65 -2.88 3.32
CA GLU A 60 19.12 -4.21 3.71
C GLU A 60 18.65 -4.67 5.11
N LEU A 61 17.57 -4.07 5.62
CA LEU A 61 17.00 -4.40 6.94
C LEU A 61 16.10 -5.63 6.90
N ILE A 62 15.51 -5.91 5.74
CA ILE A 62 14.62 -7.07 5.51
C ILE A 62 14.90 -7.67 4.13
N THR A 63 14.44 -8.91 3.91
CA THR A 63 14.53 -9.57 2.59
C THR A 63 13.39 -9.13 1.67
N LEU A 64 13.56 -9.29 0.34
CA LEU A 64 12.49 -9.02 -0.64
C LEU A 64 11.23 -9.83 -0.34
N LYS A 65 11.40 -11.10 0.07
CA LYS A 65 10.29 -11.97 0.46
C LYS A 65 9.52 -11.42 1.66
N MET A 66 10.22 -10.89 2.67
CA MET A 66 9.58 -10.23 3.81
C MET A 66 8.84 -8.97 3.36
N ALA A 67 9.46 -8.14 2.52
CA ALA A 67 8.81 -6.93 2.00
C ALA A 67 7.51 -7.26 1.25
N ALA A 68 7.56 -8.23 0.33
CA ALA A 68 6.41 -8.65 -0.46
C ALA A 68 5.29 -9.26 0.41
N VAL A 69 5.62 -10.11 1.38
CA VAL A 69 4.62 -10.72 2.28
C VAL A 69 3.98 -9.66 3.16
N THR A 70 4.75 -8.72 3.69
CA THR A 70 4.22 -7.61 4.51
C THR A 70 3.34 -6.69 3.68
N GLU A 71 3.73 -6.33 2.45
CA GLU A 71 2.87 -5.57 1.55
C GLU A 71 1.55 -6.29 1.30
N GLN A 72 1.60 -7.56 0.89
CA GLN A 72 0.40 -8.35 0.61
C GLN A 72 -0.53 -8.42 1.82
N ALA A 73 0.01 -8.60 3.03
CA ALA A 73 -0.76 -8.58 4.26
C ALA A 73 -1.45 -7.23 4.51
N LEU A 74 -0.74 -6.11 4.31
CA LEU A 74 -1.31 -4.76 4.45
C LEU A 74 -2.40 -4.47 3.43
N ILE A 75 -2.21 -4.92 2.17
CA ILE A 75 -3.23 -4.79 1.12
C ILE A 75 -4.46 -5.65 1.43
N ILE A 76 -4.29 -6.88 1.92
CA ILE A 76 -5.41 -7.72 2.36
C ILE A 76 -6.19 -7.03 3.50
N LEU A 77 -5.49 -6.51 4.50
CA LEU A 77 -6.12 -5.75 5.59
C LEU A 77 -6.86 -4.51 5.07
N MET A 78 -6.29 -3.81 4.10
CA MET A 78 -6.93 -2.66 3.45
C MET A 78 -8.23 -3.07 2.75
N VAL A 79 -8.22 -4.15 1.98
CA VAL A 79 -9.40 -4.67 1.28
C VAL A 79 -10.47 -5.10 2.27
N VAL A 80 -10.11 -5.86 3.32
CA VAL A 80 -11.04 -6.26 4.38
C VAL A 80 -11.64 -5.04 5.06
N TRP A 81 -10.82 -4.04 5.39
CA TRP A 81 -11.28 -2.80 6.01
C TRP A 81 -12.26 -2.05 5.11
N LEU A 82 -11.96 -1.93 3.81
CA LEU A 82 -12.85 -1.27 2.86
C LEU A 82 -14.20 -1.99 2.82
N VAL A 83 -14.22 -3.31 2.62
CA VAL A 83 -15.47 -4.09 2.55
C VAL A 83 -16.30 -3.93 3.83
N LEU A 84 -15.68 -4.09 5.00
CA LEU A 84 -16.38 -4.00 6.29
C LEU A 84 -16.76 -2.56 6.67
N GLY A 85 -15.98 -1.58 6.23
CA GLY A 85 -16.15 -0.16 6.54
C GLY A 85 -17.16 0.52 5.63
N THR A 86 -17.22 0.15 4.35
CA THR A 86 -18.21 0.69 3.40
C THR A 86 -19.54 -0.06 3.47
N GLY A 87 -19.55 -1.35 3.80
CA GLY A 87 -20.78 -2.13 3.98
C GLY A 87 -21.64 -1.68 5.18
N ARG A 88 -21.07 -0.95 6.15
CA ARG A 88 -21.81 -0.34 7.27
C ARG A 88 -22.45 1.01 6.94
N ALA A 89 -22.13 1.61 5.79
CA ALA A 89 -22.63 2.93 5.41
C ALA A 89 -23.98 2.89 4.69
N GLU A 90 -24.51 1.71 4.37
CA GLU A 90 -25.89 1.55 3.87
C GLU A 90 -26.81 1.11 5.00
N PRO A 91 -27.64 2.01 5.57
CA PRO A 91 -28.98 1.59 5.91
C PRO A 91 -29.69 1.29 4.59
N HIS A 92 -29.82 0.01 4.25
CA HIS A 92 -30.93 -0.40 3.39
C HIS A 92 -32.22 0.05 4.08
N GLY A 93 -32.80 1.15 3.59
CA GLY A 93 -34.04 1.68 4.14
C GLY A 93 -34.49 2.99 3.50
N ALA A 94 -35.13 2.89 2.33
CA ALA A 94 -36.50 3.35 2.07
C ALA A 94 -36.89 3.01 0.63
#